data_AF-A0A381YUJ1-F1
#
_entry.id   AF-A0A381YUJ1-F1
#
_cell.length_a   1.000
_cell.length_b   1.000
_cell.length_c   1.000
_cell.angle_alpha   90.00
_cell.angle_beta   90.00
_cell.angle_gamma   90.00
#
_symmetry.space_group_name_H-M   'P 1'
#
loop_
_entity.id
_entity.type
_entity.pdbx_description
1 polymer ?
#
loop_
_entity_poly.entity_id
_entity_poly.type
_entity_poly.pdbx_seq_one_letter_code
_entity_poly.pdbx_strand_id
1 'polypeptide(L)' 'VTQPIVFQPLHCQLTALAQGDCSARDLIGAYLDRIDRFDPHLNAFVTVFKEQALHAAENSDRQRSAGKPLG' A
#
# COMPACT_ATOMS: atom_id res chain seq x y z
N VAL A 1 4.35 -21.63 -0.54
CA VAL A 1 4.68 -20.37 -1.25
C VAL A 1 4.02 -19.25 -0.48
N THR A 2 4.79 -18.40 0.22
CA THR A 2 4.23 -17.27 0.97
C THR A 2 3.51 -16.36 -0.02
N GLN A 3 2.19 -16.26 0.12
CA GLN A 3 1.37 -15.38 -0.71
C GLN A 3 1.83 -13.93 -0.46
N PRO A 4 2.08 -13.12 -1.50
CA PRO A 4 2.53 -11.74 -1.30
C PRO A 4 1.50 -10.93 -0.50
N ILE A 5 1.96 -9.97 0.33
CA ILE A 5 1.11 -9.21 1.26
C ILE A 5 -0.12 -8.56 0.60
N VAL A 6 0.00 -8.15 -0.66
CA VAL A 6 -1.08 -7.59 -1.50
C VAL A 6 -2.25 -8.55 -1.77
N PHE A 7 -2.10 -9.85 -1.50
CA PHE A 7 -3.16 -10.85 -1.60
C PHE A 7 -3.66 -11.32 -0.23
N GLN A 8 -3.09 -10.80 0.85
CA GLN A 8 -3.59 -11.10 2.19
C GLN A 8 -4.87 -10.31 2.47
N PRO A 9 -5.75 -10.80 3.36
CA PRO A 9 -6.88 -10.03 3.86
C PRO A 9 -6.43 -8.69 4.45
N LEU A 10 -7.30 -7.67 4.41
CA LEU A 10 -7.01 -6.33 4.94
C LEU A 10 -6.49 -6.38 6.38
N HIS A 11 -7.08 -7.20 7.25
CA HIS A 11 -6.68 -7.29 8.65
C HIS A 11 -5.23 -7.81 8.81
N CYS A 12 -4.78 -8.73 7.95
CA CYS A 12 -3.39 -9.19 7.96
C CYS A 12 -2.43 -8.09 7.50
N GLN A 13 -2.80 -7.32 6.47
CA GLN A 13 -2.01 -6.17 6.01
C GLN A 13 -1.91 -5.09 7.10
N LEU A 14 -3.02 -4.83 7.83
CA LEU A 14 -3.04 -3.93 8.98
C LEU A 14 -2.15 -4.43 10.12
N THR A 15 -2.17 -5.73 10.41
CA THR A 15 -1.27 -6.34 11.40
C THR A 15 0.19 -6.16 11.01
N ALA A 16 0.55 -6.41 9.75
CA ALA A 16 1.92 -6.21 9.26
C ALA A 16 2.38 -4.74 9.38
N LEU A 17 1.50 -3.78 9.06
CA LEU A 17 1.76 -2.35 9.27
C LEU A 17 1.90 -1.98 10.75
N ALA A 18 1.14 -2.61 11.64
CA ALA A 18 1.21 -2.37 13.08
C ALA A 18 2.47 -2.98 13.71
N GLN A 19 2.94 -4.11 13.18
CA GLN A 19 4.15 -4.80 13.61
C GLN A 19 5.43 -4.19 13.01
N GLY A 20 5.30 -3.38 11.97
CA GLY A 20 6.44 -2.80 11.24
C GLY A 20 7.07 -3.77 10.23
N ASP A 21 6.39 -4.87 9.91
CA ASP A 21 6.82 -5.85 8.90
C ASP A 21 6.80 -5.26 7.48
N CYS A 22 5.98 -4.22 7.27
CA CYS A 22 6.03 -3.37 6.07
C CYS A 22 5.64 -1.93 6.41
N SER A 23 6.10 -0.98 5.61
CA SER A 23 5.60 0.40 5.66
C SER A 23 4.38 0.60 4.74
N ALA A 24 3.60 1.66 4.97
CA ALA A 24 2.54 2.05 4.05
C ALA A 24 3.11 2.40 2.68
N ARG A 25 4.31 3.01 2.62
CA ARG A 25 5.02 3.26 1.36
C ARG A 25 5.34 1.95 0.61
N ASP A 26 5.82 0.92 1.30
CA ASP A 26 6.10 -0.39 0.67
C ASP A 26 4.82 -1.03 0.11
N LEU A 27 3.74 -0.97 0.90
CA LEU A 27 2.45 -1.55 0.52
C LEU A 27 1.86 -0.85 -0.71
N ILE A 28 1.88 0.49 -0.73
CA ILE A 28 1.41 1.27 -1.89
C ILE A 28 2.30 1.06 -3.10
N GLY A 29 3.62 1.00 -2.93
CA GLY A 29 4.55 0.65 -4.01
C GLY A 29 4.19 -0.69 -4.66
N ALA A 30 3.95 -1.72 -3.84
CA ALA A 30 3.55 -3.04 -4.33
C ALA A 30 2.21 -3.04 -5.09
N TYR A 31 1.27 -2.17 -4.74
CA TYR A 31 0.04 -2.01 -5.52
C TYR A 31 0.25 -1.26 -6.83
N LEU A 32 1.07 -0.20 -6.82
CA LEU A 32 1.41 0.55 -8.04
C LEU A 32 2.12 -0.34 -9.07
N ASP A 33 3.06 -1.19 -8.63
CA ASP A 33 3.76 -2.15 -9.49
C ASP A 33 2.78 -3.14 -10.15
N ARG A 34 1.72 -3.53 -9.44
CA ARG A 34 0.68 -4.40 -9.98
C ARG A 34 -0.19 -3.67 -10.99
N ILE A 35 -0.57 -2.44 -10.69
CA ILE A 35 -1.33 -1.60 -11.62
C ILE A 35 -0.54 -1.48 -12.92
N ASP A 36 0.74 -1.12 -12.84
CA ASP A 36 1.60 -1.00 -14.02
C ASP A 36 1.73 -2.29 -14.82
N ARG A 37 1.73 -3.44 -14.14
CA ARG A 37 1.84 -4.76 -14.78
C ARG A 37 0.55 -5.20 -15.47
N PHE A 38 -0.62 -4.93 -14.88
CA PHE A 38 -1.88 -5.55 -15.31
C PHE A 38 -2.86 -4.59 -15.98
N ASP A 39 -2.84 -3.31 -15.61
CA ASP A 39 -3.77 -2.32 -16.14
C ASP A 39 -3.69 -2.12 -17.67
N PRO A 40 -2.54 -2.30 -18.36
CA PRO A 40 -2.50 -2.27 -19.83
C PRO A 40 -3.42 -3.28 -20.51
N HIS A 41 -3.77 -4.37 -19.81
CA HIS A 41 -4.66 -5.41 -20.32
C HIS A 41 -6.07 -5.34 -19.71
N LEU A 42 -6.18 -4.91 -18.45
CA LEU A 42 -7.44 -4.84 -17.73
C LEU A 42 -8.21 -3.55 -18.00
N ASN A 43 -7.50 -2.46 -18.31
CA ASN A 43 -8.06 -1.12 -18.48
C ASN A 43 -9.02 -0.75 -17.32
N ALA A 44 -8.57 -1.00 -16.09
CA ALA A 44 -9.36 -0.88 -14.87
C ALA A 44 -9.25 0.53 -14.26
N PHE A 45 -8.16 1.25 -14.52
CA PHE A 45 -7.93 2.60 -14.03
C PHE A 45 -7.94 3.61 -15.17
N VAL A 46 -8.69 4.70 -15.01
CA VAL A 46 -8.66 5.82 -15.96
C VAL A 46 -7.42 6.69 -15.74
N THR A 47 -7.10 6.96 -14.48
CA THR A 47 -5.96 7.80 -14.08
C THR A 47 -5.36 7.27 -12.80
N VAL A 48 -4.03 7.14 -12.76
CA VAL A 48 -3.28 6.68 -11.59
C VAL A 48 -2.40 7.80 -11.07
N PHE A 49 -2.69 8.28 -9.86
CA PHE A 49 -1.94 9.37 -9.19
C PHE A 49 -0.78 8.81 -8.37
N LYS A 50 0.24 8.26 -9.04
CA LYS A 50 1.34 7.51 -8.40
C LYS A 50 2.07 8.32 -7.31
N GLU A 51 2.50 9.53 -7.65
CA GLU A 51 3.28 10.37 -6.74
C GLU A 51 2.46 10.78 -5.51
N GLN A 52 1.20 11.18 -5.73
CA GLN A 52 0.30 11.56 -4.65
C GLN A 52 0.01 10.36 -3.73
N ALA A 53 -0.19 9.17 -4.29
CA ALA A 53 -0.41 7.95 -3.52
C ALA A 53 0.81 7.62 -2.64
N LEU A 54 2.02 7.72 -3.20
CA LEU A 54 3.27 7.52 -2.46
C LEU A 54 3.47 8.55 -1.34
N HIS A 55 3.21 9.83 -1.62
CA HIS A 55 3.32 10.89 -0.61
C HIS A 55 2.28 10.73 0.52
N ALA A 56 1.07 10.28 0.20
CA ALA A 56 0.05 9.97 1.20
C ALA A 56 0.48 8.78 2.08
N ALA A 57 1.11 7.77 1.49
CA ALA A 57 1.64 6.61 2.21
C ALA A 57 2.73 7.03 3.22
N GLU A 58 3.70 7.82 2.78
CA GLU A 58 4.75 8.36 3.66
C GLU A 58 4.17 9.20 4.80
N ASN A 59 3.13 9.99 4.53
CA ASN A 59 2.45 10.75 5.57
C ASN A 59 1.72 9.84 6.56
N SER A 60 1.13 8.75 6.11
CA SER A 60 0.52 7.74 6.97
C SER A 60 1.56 7.07 7.86
N ASP A 61 2.73 6.71 7.31
CA ASP A 61 3.83 6.15 8.08
C ASP A 61 4.33 7.11 9.16
N ARG A 62 4.48 8.40 8.83
CA ARG A 62 4.83 9.44 9.83
C ARG A 62 3.78 9.59 10.93
N GLN A 63 2.49 9.49 10.59
CA GLN A 63 1.42 9.55 11.59
C GLN A 63 1.42 8.31 12.48
N ARG A 64 1.68 7.12 11.90
CA ARG A 64 1.82 5.85 12.61
C ARG A 64 2.98 5.89 13.60
N SER A 65 4.16 6.34 13.16
CA SER A 65 5.33 6.47 14.04
C SER A 65 5.12 7.48 15.15
N ALA A 66 4.29 8.50 14.91
CA ALA A 66 3.91 9.50 15.91
C ALA A 66 2.78 9.04 16.86
N GLY A 67 2.28 7.81 16.73
CA GLY A 67 1.21 7.28 17.57
C GLY A 67 -0.13 8.00 17.40
N LYS A 68 -0.34 8.71 16.28
CA LYS A 68 -1.60 9.39 16.01
C LYS A 68 -2.69 8.37 15.65
N PRO A 69 -3.96 8.63 15.99
CA PRO A 69 -5.06 7.80 15.53
C PRO A 69 -5.09 7.83 14.00
N LEU A 70 -4.94 6.64 13.41
CA LEU A 70 -5.17 6.37 12.01
C LEU A 70 -6.61 5.85 11.96
N GLY A 71 -7.47 6.52 11.19
CA GLY A 71 -8.94 6.33 11.23
C GLY A 71 -9.43 4.91 10.98
#